data_AF-A0AA88YRM8-F1
#
_entry.id   AF-A0AA88YRM8-F1
#
_cell.length_a   1.000
_cell.length_b   1.000
_cell.length_c   1.000
_cell.angle_alpha   90.00
_cell.angle_beta   90.00
_cell.angle_gamma   90.00
#
_symmetry.space_group_name_H-M   'P 1'
#
loop_
_entity.id
_entity.type
_entity.pdbx_description
1 polymer ?
#
loop_
_entity_poly.entity_id
_entity_poly.type
_entity_poly.pdbx_seq_one_letter_code
_entity_poly.pdbx_strand_id
1 'polypeptide(L)'
;MSILNLALQNVALERKAMSDDQEFRVKSLSTMKKRRDLAKKEPNMKEAMVSSVEPVIALLTQRFGRLKYQGEDVKVQDAASEDEISTISSALDLFRDPEAEDPLTLEDIVDRKNIKKFPRLEKIMEEHCRARHYSFQVKKCGLDSCFYCVMNPPRLSEETFRTLHWLPDPVAEDDGSAYKTFDDLYGTETTDKDRPSLKEHCSPTERDEKLKGIHTAAVTVQFEEICFFCGDTDIYTGQDIQDLKAQYSIIRPICSGCKAAGKEPARRNALKVEKKRKN
;
A
#
# COMPACT_ATOMS: atom_id res chain seq x y z
N MET A 1 1.92 11.37 4.61
CA MET A 1 2.33 9.96 4.76
C MET A 1 3.53 9.78 5.71
N SER A 2 4.55 10.64 5.68
CA SER A 2 5.76 10.49 6.53
C SER A 2 5.50 10.52 8.04
N ILE A 3 4.72 11.49 8.54
CA ILE A 3 4.45 11.64 9.99
C ILE A 3 3.61 10.48 10.55
N LEU A 4 2.61 10.04 9.78
CA LEU A 4 1.72 8.92 10.13
C LEU A 4 2.50 7.60 10.22
N ASN A 5 3.40 7.36 9.26
CA ASN A 5 4.25 6.18 9.24
C ASN A 5 5.24 6.15 10.41
N LEU A 6 5.77 7.31 10.82
CA LEU A 6 6.64 7.42 12.01
C LEU A 6 5.85 7.16 13.30
N ALA A 7 4.65 7.73 13.43
CA ALA A 7 3.82 7.58 14.63
C ALA A 7 3.29 6.16 14.85
N LEU A 8 3.09 5.40 13.77
CA LEU A 8 2.64 4.00 13.81
C LEU A 8 3.80 3.00 13.62
N GLN A 9 5.05 3.46 13.68
CA GLN A 9 6.19 2.56 13.57
C GLN A 9 6.19 1.58 14.73
N ASN A 10 6.29 0.28 14.43
CA ASN A 10 6.20 -0.84 15.38
C ASN A 10 4.83 -1.00 16.07
N VAL A 11 3.78 -0.34 15.60
CA VAL A 11 2.41 -0.55 16.08
C VAL A 11 1.69 -1.51 15.14
N ALA A 12 1.21 -2.62 15.68
CA ALA A 12 0.29 -3.51 14.99
C ALA A 12 -1.14 -3.19 15.43
N LEU A 13 -2.06 -3.08 14.46
CA LEU A 13 -3.48 -2.89 14.72
C LEU A 13 -4.22 -4.17 14.33
N GLU A 14 -5.02 -4.68 15.26
CA GLU A 14 -5.85 -5.85 15.04
C GLU A 14 -7.32 -5.43 15.08
N ARG A 15 -8.08 -5.87 14.08
CA ARG A 15 -9.54 -5.70 14.06
C ARG A 15 -10.18 -6.58 15.12
N LYS A 16 -11.41 -6.26 15.51
CA LYS A 16 -12.21 -7.15 16.36
C LYS A 16 -12.47 -8.48 15.62
N ALA A 17 -12.43 -9.59 16.32
CA ALA A 17 -12.84 -10.87 15.75
C ALA A 17 -14.33 -10.85 15.37
N MET A 18 -14.65 -11.40 14.19
CA MET A 18 -16.01 -11.69 13.75
C MET A 18 -16.48 -13.01 14.38
N SER A 19 -17.65 -13.52 13.96
CA SER A 19 -18.06 -14.87 14.38
C SER A 19 -17.12 -15.94 13.81
N ASP A 20 -17.02 -17.07 14.50
CA ASP A 20 -16.08 -18.15 14.12
C ASP A 20 -16.31 -18.66 12.68
N ASP A 21 -17.56 -18.74 12.22
CA ASP A 21 -17.88 -19.12 10.83
C ASP A 21 -17.35 -18.08 9.83
N GLN A 22 -17.55 -16.79 10.13
CA GLN A 22 -17.09 -15.70 9.27
C GLN A 22 -15.56 -15.64 9.23
N GLU A 23 -14.90 -15.80 10.38
CA GLU A 23 -13.45 -15.89 10.48
C GLU A 23 -12.90 -17.05 9.67
N PHE A 24 -13.52 -18.23 9.78
CA PHE A 24 -13.11 -19.41 9.03
C PHE A 24 -13.21 -19.19 7.52
N ARG A 25 -14.30 -18.60 7.03
CA ARG A 25 -14.47 -18.26 5.61
C ARG A 25 -13.40 -17.29 5.13
N VAL A 26 -13.16 -16.21 5.88
CA VAL A 26 -12.21 -15.16 5.49
C VAL A 26 -10.75 -15.63 5.58
N LYS A 27 -10.44 -16.56 6.49
CA LYS A 27 -9.10 -17.15 6.64
C LYS A 27 -8.61 -17.84 5.36
N SER A 28 -9.53 -18.44 4.60
CA SER A 28 -9.20 -19.08 3.32
C SER A 28 -8.92 -18.08 2.18
N LEU A 29 -9.27 -16.80 2.36
CA LEU A 29 -9.15 -15.76 1.34
C LEU A 29 -7.81 -15.02 1.48
N SER A 30 -6.86 -15.39 0.63
CA SER A 30 -5.50 -14.87 0.63
C SER A 30 -5.32 -13.46 0.05
N THR A 31 -6.34 -12.86 -0.57
CA THR A 31 -6.23 -11.54 -1.20
C THR A 31 -7.42 -10.64 -0.87
N MET A 32 -7.19 -9.32 -0.89
CA MET A 32 -8.25 -8.34 -0.69
C MET A 32 -9.33 -8.42 -1.78
N LYS A 33 -8.97 -8.74 -3.02
CA LYS A 33 -9.93 -8.95 -4.11
C LYS A 33 -10.91 -10.07 -3.77
N LYS A 34 -10.42 -11.24 -3.35
CA LYS A 34 -11.26 -12.38 -2.95
C LYS A 34 -12.21 -12.03 -1.79
N ARG A 35 -11.74 -11.25 -0.82
CA ARG A 35 -12.57 -10.77 0.30
C ARG A 35 -13.68 -9.82 -0.16
N ARG A 36 -13.37 -8.88 -1.06
CA ARG A 36 -14.36 -7.99 -1.67
C ARG A 36 -15.38 -8.75 -2.50
N ASP A 37 -14.95 -9.74 -3.28
CA ASP A 37 -15.84 -10.58 -4.09
C ASP A 37 -16.80 -11.40 -3.21
N LEU A 38 -16.33 -11.89 -2.06
CA LEU A 38 -17.21 -12.54 -1.07
C LEU A 38 -18.22 -11.55 -0.48
N ALA A 39 -17.77 -10.36 -0.07
CA ALA A 39 -18.64 -9.32 0.49
C ALA A 39 -19.70 -8.82 -0.52
N LYS A 40 -19.40 -8.84 -1.83
CA LYS A 40 -20.38 -8.55 -2.89
C LYS A 40 -21.48 -9.61 -2.99
N LYS A 41 -21.15 -10.88 -2.71
CA LYS A 41 -22.10 -12.01 -2.76
C LYS A 41 -22.90 -12.16 -1.47
N GLU A 42 -22.29 -11.83 -0.34
CA GLU A 42 -22.82 -12.06 1.01
C GLU A 42 -22.87 -10.73 1.80
N PRO A 43 -24.02 -10.04 1.86
CA PRO A 43 -24.15 -8.76 2.57
C PRO A 43 -23.81 -8.85 4.06
N ASN A 44 -24.16 -9.96 4.72
CA ASN A 44 -23.79 -10.21 6.12
C ASN A 44 -22.28 -10.24 6.34
N MET A 45 -21.49 -10.66 5.35
CA MET A 45 -20.03 -10.63 5.40
C MET A 45 -19.50 -9.19 5.28
N LYS A 46 -20.13 -8.36 4.43
CA LYS A 46 -19.81 -6.93 4.31
C LYS A 46 -20.01 -6.22 5.66
N GLU A 47 -21.19 -6.37 6.26
CA GLU A 47 -21.53 -5.75 7.55
C GLU A 47 -20.63 -6.23 8.68
N ALA A 48 -20.33 -7.53 8.75
CA ALA A 48 -19.43 -8.08 9.75
C ALA A 48 -17.99 -7.54 9.60
N MET A 49 -17.48 -7.43 8.37
CA MET A 49 -16.17 -6.84 8.12
C MET A 49 -16.12 -5.37 8.53
N VAL A 50 -17.12 -4.57 8.15
CA VAL A 50 -17.20 -3.15 8.55
C VAL A 50 -17.22 -3.03 10.08
N SER A 51 -18.12 -3.78 10.73
CA SER A 51 -18.26 -3.79 12.20
C SER A 51 -17.00 -4.28 12.92
N SER A 52 -16.22 -5.17 12.29
CA SER A 52 -14.98 -5.69 12.85
C SER A 52 -13.85 -4.65 12.90
N VAL A 53 -13.82 -3.75 11.91
CA VAL A 53 -12.76 -2.74 11.74
C VAL A 53 -13.14 -1.43 12.47
N GLU A 54 -14.43 -1.17 12.66
CA GLU A 54 -14.96 0.03 13.30
C GLU A 54 -14.26 0.41 14.63
N PRO A 55 -14.01 -0.52 15.58
CA PRO A 55 -13.34 -0.16 16.83
C PRO A 55 -11.92 0.39 16.63
N VAL A 56 -11.22 -0.10 15.61
CA VAL A 56 -9.87 0.36 15.27
C VAL A 56 -9.94 1.73 14.61
N ILE A 57 -10.91 1.96 13.71
CA ILE A 57 -11.16 3.27 13.10
C ILE A 57 -11.44 4.30 14.19
N ALA A 58 -12.38 4.02 15.10
CA ALA A 58 -12.73 4.90 16.21
C ALA A 58 -11.52 5.21 17.10
N LEU A 59 -10.69 4.20 17.41
CA LEU A 59 -9.45 4.40 18.18
C LEU A 59 -8.48 5.34 17.46
N LEU A 60 -8.25 5.13 16.16
CA LEU A 60 -7.37 5.98 15.37
C LEU A 60 -7.92 7.39 15.24
N THR A 61 -9.20 7.55 14.94
CA THR A 61 -9.88 8.85 14.85
C THR A 61 -9.73 9.63 16.15
N GLN A 62 -9.98 8.99 17.30
CA GLN A 62 -9.80 9.63 18.60
C GLN A 62 -8.34 10.03 18.86
N ARG A 63 -7.37 9.20 18.47
CA ARG A 63 -5.93 9.48 18.66
C ARG A 63 -5.48 10.63 17.77
N PHE A 64 -5.83 10.60 16.49
CA PHE A 64 -5.44 11.63 15.52
C PHE A 64 -6.15 12.96 15.75
N GLY A 65 -7.39 12.96 16.23
CA GLY A 65 -8.11 14.18 16.58
C GLY A 65 -7.51 14.96 17.77
N ARG A 66 -6.57 14.35 18.53
CA ARG A 66 -5.82 15.05 19.60
C ARG A 66 -4.55 15.73 19.08
N LEU A 67 -4.18 15.51 17.82
CA LEU A 67 -2.98 16.11 17.25
C LEU A 67 -3.24 17.56 16.86
N LYS A 68 -2.19 18.37 17.01
CA LYS A 68 -2.17 19.75 16.53
C LYS A 68 -1.10 19.91 15.47
N TYR A 69 -1.44 20.61 14.40
CA TYR A 69 -0.51 21.02 13.36
C TYR A 69 -0.51 22.55 13.29
N GLN A 70 0.65 23.17 13.52
CA GLN A 70 0.81 24.63 13.56
C GLN A 70 -0.16 25.35 14.53
N GLY A 71 -0.53 24.69 15.63
CA GLY A 71 -1.43 25.22 16.65
C GLY A 71 -2.92 24.93 16.42
N GLU A 72 -3.30 24.46 15.23
CA GLU A 72 -4.67 24.06 14.90
C GLU A 72 -4.88 22.55 15.08
N ASP A 73 -6.12 22.16 15.44
CA ASP A 73 -6.48 20.75 15.60
C ASP A 73 -6.54 20.06 14.22
N VAL A 74 -5.96 18.85 14.15
CA VAL A 74 -6.01 18.03 12.95
C VAL A 74 -7.43 17.50 12.74
N LYS A 75 -8.04 17.86 11.61
CA LYS A 75 -9.37 17.37 11.22
C LYS A 75 -9.28 15.94 10.69
N VAL A 76 -9.89 15.01 11.40
CA VAL A 76 -10.13 13.65 10.91
C VAL A 76 -11.47 13.64 10.18
N GLN A 77 -11.49 13.12 8.96
CA GLN A 77 -12.70 13.04 8.13
C GLN A 77 -13.19 11.59 8.08
N ASP A 78 -14.51 11.42 7.97
CA ASP A 78 -15.12 10.11 7.75
C ASP A 78 -14.86 9.61 6.33
N ALA A 79 -15.04 8.30 6.14
CA ALA A 79 -15.00 7.72 4.80
C ALA A 79 -16.18 8.24 3.96
N ALA A 80 -15.95 8.42 2.66
CA ALA A 80 -17.02 8.80 1.74
C ALA A 80 -18.14 7.76 1.76
N SER A 81 -19.37 8.23 1.88
CA SER A 81 -20.60 7.45 1.78
C SER A 81 -20.79 6.90 0.36
N GLU A 82 -21.63 5.87 0.23
CA GLU A 82 -21.97 5.32 -1.10
C GLU A 82 -22.64 6.36 -2.00
N ASP A 83 -23.40 7.30 -1.43
CA ASP A 83 -24.04 8.40 -2.15
C ASP A 83 -23.04 9.46 -2.61
N GLU A 84 -22.02 9.78 -1.81
CA GLU A 84 -20.94 10.67 -2.24
C GLU A 84 -20.10 10.03 -3.35
N ILE A 85 -19.80 8.73 -3.23
CA ILE A 85 -19.10 7.96 -4.26
C ILE A 85 -19.92 7.92 -5.55
N SER A 86 -21.25 7.70 -5.45
CA SER A 86 -22.13 7.68 -6.63
C SER A 86 -22.22 9.07 -7.27
N THR A 87 -22.28 10.14 -6.48
CA THR A 87 -22.26 11.53 -6.98
C THR A 87 -20.96 11.83 -7.72
N ILE A 88 -19.82 11.40 -7.19
CA ILE A 88 -18.52 11.52 -7.88
C ILE A 88 -18.52 10.69 -9.17
N SER A 89 -19.12 9.50 -9.15
CA SER A 89 -19.26 8.66 -10.34
C SER A 89 -20.13 9.33 -11.41
N SER A 90 -21.20 10.03 -11.04
CA SER A 90 -22.03 10.77 -12.00
C SER A 90 -21.29 11.89 -12.71
N ALA A 91 -20.22 12.44 -12.11
CA ALA A 91 -19.38 13.42 -12.80
C ALA A 91 -18.66 12.81 -14.03
N LEU A 92 -18.52 11.49 -14.10
CA LEU A 92 -17.94 10.79 -15.24
C LEU A 92 -18.83 10.85 -16.49
N ASP A 93 -20.14 11.06 -16.33
CA ASP A 93 -21.05 11.22 -17.47
C ASP A 93 -20.66 12.39 -18.38
N LEU A 94 -19.93 13.39 -17.87
CA LEU A 94 -19.39 14.49 -18.66
C LEU A 94 -18.42 14.02 -19.76
N PHE A 95 -17.78 12.87 -19.56
CA PHE A 95 -16.80 12.30 -20.49
C PHE A 95 -17.36 11.17 -21.34
N ARG A 96 -18.65 10.86 -21.18
CA ARG A 96 -19.35 9.85 -21.97
C ARG A 96 -19.51 10.33 -23.42
N ASP A 97 -19.45 9.38 -24.34
CA ASP A 97 -19.86 9.63 -25.73
C ASP A 97 -21.39 9.69 -25.81
N PRO A 98 -21.97 10.71 -26.48
CA PRO A 98 -23.42 10.88 -26.53
C PRO A 98 -24.17 9.69 -27.16
N GLU A 99 -23.46 8.88 -27.95
CA GLU A 99 -24.00 7.75 -28.69
C GLU A 99 -23.85 6.40 -27.95
N ALA A 100 -23.07 6.35 -26.87
CA ALA A 100 -22.90 5.12 -26.09
C ALA A 100 -24.12 4.93 -25.17
N GLU A 101 -24.76 3.75 -25.18
CA GLU A 101 -25.94 3.44 -24.35
C GLU A 101 -25.57 3.06 -22.90
N ASP A 102 -24.38 2.52 -22.67
CA ASP A 102 -23.92 2.10 -21.34
C ASP A 102 -23.39 3.28 -20.50
N PRO A 103 -23.74 3.37 -19.20
CA PRO A 103 -23.19 4.37 -18.29
C PRO A 103 -21.70 4.13 -18.03
N LEU A 104 -20.92 5.21 -17.93
CA LEU A 104 -19.50 5.14 -17.62
C LEU A 104 -19.32 4.90 -16.11
N THR A 105 -18.82 3.73 -15.71
CA THR A 105 -18.63 3.40 -14.30
C THR A 105 -17.19 3.62 -13.84
N LEU A 106 -16.98 3.78 -12.52
CA LEU A 106 -15.64 3.85 -11.94
C LEU A 106 -14.81 2.61 -12.26
N GLU A 107 -15.44 1.43 -12.32
CA GLU A 107 -14.81 0.18 -12.71
C GLU A 107 -14.24 0.19 -14.14
N ASP A 108 -14.85 0.96 -15.04
CA ASP A 108 -14.40 1.06 -16.42
C ASP A 108 -13.14 1.92 -16.56
N ILE A 109 -12.88 2.86 -15.64
CA ILE A 109 -11.78 3.84 -15.76
C ILE A 109 -10.56 3.45 -14.90
N VAL A 110 -10.56 2.28 -14.26
CA VAL A 110 -9.46 1.87 -13.38
C VAL A 110 -8.13 1.73 -14.13
N ASP A 111 -8.19 1.28 -15.39
CA ASP A 111 -7.00 0.98 -16.18
C ASP A 111 -6.84 1.92 -17.38
N ARG A 112 -5.61 2.38 -17.62
CA ARG A 112 -5.27 3.24 -18.76
C ARG A 112 -5.65 2.62 -20.12
N LYS A 113 -5.72 1.29 -20.20
CA LYS A 113 -6.19 0.56 -21.41
C LYS A 113 -7.68 0.77 -21.67
N ASN A 114 -8.48 0.86 -20.61
CA ASN A 114 -9.91 1.10 -20.75
C ASN A 114 -10.21 2.57 -21.00
N ILE A 115 -9.39 3.51 -20.49
CA ILE A 115 -9.50 4.95 -20.80
C ILE A 115 -9.50 5.19 -22.32
N LYS A 116 -8.67 4.45 -23.08
CA LYS A 116 -8.61 4.53 -24.55
C LYS A 116 -9.91 4.19 -25.28
N LYS A 117 -10.84 3.50 -24.60
CA LYS A 117 -12.16 3.19 -25.16
C LYS A 117 -13.09 4.40 -25.17
N PHE A 118 -12.70 5.49 -24.50
CA PHE A 118 -13.49 6.70 -24.34
C PHE A 118 -12.73 7.89 -24.95
N PRO A 119 -12.96 8.22 -26.24
CA PRO A 119 -12.20 9.24 -26.97
C PRO A 119 -12.22 10.62 -26.31
N ARG A 120 -13.36 11.02 -25.72
CA ARG A 120 -13.47 12.30 -24.99
C ARG A 120 -12.56 12.36 -23.77
N LEU A 121 -12.50 11.26 -23.00
CA LEU A 121 -11.65 11.17 -21.82
C LEU A 121 -10.17 11.07 -22.22
N GLU A 122 -9.84 10.27 -23.22
CA GLU A 122 -8.48 10.16 -23.76
C GLU A 122 -7.96 11.52 -24.23
N LYS A 123 -8.79 12.27 -24.99
CA LYS A 123 -8.44 13.61 -25.45
C LYS A 123 -8.12 14.58 -24.31
N ILE A 124 -8.90 14.57 -23.22
CA ILE A 124 -8.59 15.41 -22.05
C ILE A 124 -7.30 14.97 -21.37
N MET A 125 -7.10 13.65 -21.22
CA MET A 125 -5.89 13.12 -20.61
C MET A 125 -4.63 13.49 -21.39
N GLU A 126 -4.73 13.69 -22.71
CA GLU A 126 -3.62 14.13 -23.56
C GLU A 126 -3.47 15.65 -23.60
N GLU A 127 -4.57 16.41 -23.74
CA GLU A 127 -4.54 17.85 -23.96
C GLU A 127 -4.51 18.67 -22.67
N HIS A 128 -5.02 18.14 -21.56
CA HIS A 128 -5.25 18.89 -20.31
C HIS A 128 -4.61 18.27 -19.08
N CYS A 129 -4.02 17.08 -19.20
CA CYS A 129 -3.33 16.42 -18.11
C CYS A 129 -1.85 16.20 -18.44
N ARG A 130 -1.00 16.31 -17.43
CA ARG A 130 0.42 15.97 -17.51
C ARG A 130 0.77 15.08 -16.33
N ALA A 131 0.97 13.80 -16.61
CA ALA A 131 1.40 12.81 -15.63
C ALA A 131 2.92 12.70 -15.61
N ARG A 132 3.53 12.98 -14.46
CA ARG A 132 4.97 12.90 -14.18
C ARG A 132 5.21 11.97 -13.01
N HIS A 133 6.46 11.63 -12.72
CA HIS A 133 6.76 10.73 -11.61
C HIS A 133 6.35 11.29 -10.25
N TYR A 134 6.51 12.60 -10.03
CA TYR A 134 6.20 13.26 -8.76
C TYR A 134 4.95 14.14 -8.79
N SER A 135 4.33 14.34 -9.95
CA SER A 135 3.19 15.23 -10.07
C SER A 135 2.18 14.72 -11.09
N PHE A 136 0.91 15.03 -10.84
CA PHE A 136 -0.15 14.93 -11.83
C PHE A 136 -0.77 16.32 -11.94
N GLN A 137 -0.58 16.95 -13.09
CA GLN A 137 -1.00 18.32 -13.32
C GLN A 137 -2.20 18.33 -14.24
N VAL A 138 -3.18 19.18 -13.95
CA VAL A 138 -4.33 19.42 -14.82
C VAL A 138 -4.38 20.90 -15.15
N LYS A 139 -4.41 21.24 -16.43
CA LYS A 139 -4.48 22.63 -16.91
C LYS A 139 -5.54 22.72 -18.01
N LYS A 140 -6.48 23.64 -17.82
CA LYS A 140 -7.48 23.99 -18.83
C LYS A 140 -6.78 24.67 -20.03
N CYS A 141 -7.33 24.55 -21.23
CA CYS A 141 -6.80 25.24 -22.41
C CYS A 141 -7.43 26.62 -22.65
N GLY A 142 -8.65 26.86 -22.15
CA GLY A 142 -9.36 28.13 -22.35
C GLY A 142 -9.84 28.38 -23.79
N LEU A 143 -9.79 27.36 -24.65
CA LEU A 143 -10.27 27.46 -26.04
C LEU A 143 -11.79 27.24 -26.11
N ASP A 144 -12.48 28.07 -26.88
CA ASP A 144 -13.93 27.95 -27.11
C ASP A 144 -14.32 26.67 -27.88
N SER A 145 -13.35 26.05 -28.57
CA SER A 145 -13.53 24.78 -29.26
C SER A 145 -13.39 23.54 -28.34
N CYS A 146 -12.96 23.73 -27.09
CA CYS A 146 -12.77 22.64 -26.15
C CYS A 146 -14.05 22.35 -25.36
N PHE A 147 -14.61 21.15 -25.55
CA PHE A 147 -15.83 20.74 -24.85
C PHE A 147 -15.73 20.83 -23.32
N TYR A 148 -14.58 20.46 -22.74
CA TYR A 148 -14.39 20.47 -21.30
C TYR A 148 -14.26 21.89 -20.75
N CYS A 149 -13.45 22.74 -21.41
CA CYS A 149 -13.19 24.09 -20.94
C CYS A 149 -14.39 25.02 -21.13
N VAL A 150 -15.24 24.78 -22.13
CA VAL A 150 -16.51 25.49 -22.29
C VAL A 150 -17.49 25.15 -21.16
N MET A 151 -17.63 23.86 -20.83
CA MET A 151 -18.51 23.41 -19.74
C MET A 151 -18.00 23.82 -18.35
N ASN A 152 -16.67 23.90 -18.20
CA ASN A 152 -16.02 24.26 -16.97
C ASN A 152 -14.95 25.33 -17.23
N PRO A 153 -15.34 26.61 -17.37
CA PRO A 153 -14.41 27.69 -17.70
C PRO A 153 -13.37 27.93 -16.60
N PRO A 154 -12.20 28.50 -16.93
CA PRO A 154 -11.27 28.99 -15.92
C PRO A 154 -11.97 29.96 -14.95
N ARG A 155 -11.76 29.75 -13.64
CA ARG A 155 -12.32 30.63 -12.60
C ARG A 155 -11.46 31.86 -12.33
N LEU A 156 -10.22 31.86 -12.84
CA LEU A 156 -9.28 32.97 -12.74
C LEU A 156 -9.56 33.99 -13.83
N SER A 157 -9.10 35.23 -13.64
CA SER A 157 -9.11 36.23 -14.72
C SER A 157 -8.28 35.74 -15.91
N GLU A 158 -8.67 36.18 -17.10
CA GLU A 158 -8.01 35.79 -18.34
C GLU A 158 -6.52 36.17 -18.35
N GLU A 159 -6.18 37.33 -17.79
CA GLU A 159 -4.80 37.82 -17.67
C GLU A 159 -3.94 36.86 -16.83
N THR A 160 -4.38 36.52 -15.61
CA THR A 160 -3.65 35.58 -14.74
C THR A 160 -3.61 34.18 -15.33
N PHE A 161 -4.68 33.74 -15.99
CA PHE A 161 -4.75 32.40 -16.54
C PHE A 161 -3.76 32.19 -17.70
N ARG A 162 -3.61 33.19 -18.57
CA ARG A 162 -2.68 33.14 -19.71
C ARG A 162 -1.21 33.08 -19.29
N THR A 163 -0.86 33.63 -18.12
CA THR A 163 0.51 33.58 -17.58
C THR A 163 0.85 32.25 -16.91
N LEU A 164 -0.12 31.36 -16.68
CA LEU A 164 0.15 30.07 -16.06
C LEU A 164 0.81 29.13 -17.07
N HIS A 165 1.90 28.51 -16.67
CA HIS A 165 2.58 27.44 -17.40
C HIS A 165 2.49 26.11 -16.63
N TRP A 166 2.86 25.02 -17.29
CA TRP A 166 3.03 23.74 -16.62
C TRP A 166 4.15 23.85 -15.58
N LEU A 167 4.00 23.17 -14.45
CA LEU A 167 5.06 23.04 -13.47
C LEU A 167 6.23 22.28 -14.13
N PRO A 168 7.45 22.83 -14.09
CA PRO A 168 8.62 22.21 -14.67
C PRO A 168 9.03 20.97 -13.86
N ASP A 169 9.66 20.03 -14.57
CA ASP A 169 10.30 18.85 -14.01
C ASP A 169 11.71 19.21 -13.54
N PRO A 170 12.32 18.44 -12.61
CA PRO A 170 13.72 18.65 -12.23
C PRO A 170 14.63 18.49 -13.45
N VAL A 171 15.44 19.52 -13.73
CA VAL A 171 16.46 19.51 -14.81
C VAL A 171 17.83 19.72 -14.17
N ALA A 172 18.76 18.81 -14.43
CA ALA A 172 20.11 18.93 -13.92
C ALA A 172 20.86 20.09 -14.60
N GLU A 173 21.78 20.72 -13.87
CA GLU A 173 22.78 21.59 -14.50
C GLU A 173 23.78 20.77 -15.32
N ASP A 174 24.51 21.43 -16.22
CA ASP A 174 25.42 20.77 -17.17
C ASP A 174 26.55 20.01 -16.46
N ASP A 175 26.87 20.40 -15.22
CA ASP A 175 27.86 19.76 -14.36
C ASP A 175 27.30 18.59 -13.52
N GLY A 176 25.99 18.37 -13.55
CA GLY A 176 25.27 17.36 -12.78
C GLY A 176 25.28 17.57 -11.25
N SER A 177 25.83 18.68 -10.76
CA SER A 177 26.03 18.94 -9.32
C SER A 177 24.74 19.42 -8.65
N ALA A 178 23.95 20.20 -9.38
CA ALA A 178 22.72 20.82 -8.90
C ALA A 178 21.56 20.67 -9.90
N TYR A 179 20.39 21.17 -9.48
CA TYR A 179 19.21 21.31 -10.32
C TYR A 179 18.98 22.78 -10.62
N LYS A 180 18.54 23.08 -11.84
CA LYS A 180 18.16 24.45 -12.24
C LYS A 180 17.02 24.98 -11.37
N THR A 181 17.00 26.31 -11.19
CA THR A 181 15.98 26.95 -10.36
C THR A 181 14.61 26.94 -11.04
N PHE A 182 13.56 27.17 -10.24
CA PHE A 182 12.20 27.24 -10.78
C PHE A 182 12.05 28.39 -11.78
N ASP A 183 12.59 29.56 -11.48
CA ASP A 183 12.44 30.76 -12.31
C ASP A 183 13.09 30.59 -13.69
N ASP A 184 14.18 29.83 -13.77
CA ASP A 184 14.85 29.52 -15.04
C ASP A 184 14.06 28.53 -15.91
N LEU A 185 13.26 27.67 -15.27
CA LEU A 185 12.54 26.58 -15.93
C LEU A 185 11.07 26.92 -16.21
N TYR A 186 10.46 27.81 -15.44
CA TYR A 186 9.03 28.07 -15.55
C TYR A 186 8.68 28.66 -16.92
N GLY A 187 7.73 28.01 -17.61
CA GLY A 187 7.36 28.36 -18.99
C GLY A 187 8.14 27.61 -20.07
N THR A 188 9.16 26.83 -19.71
CA THR A 188 9.88 25.94 -20.63
C THR A 188 9.33 24.52 -20.62
N GLU A 189 9.52 23.78 -21.72
CA GLU A 189 9.09 22.38 -21.80
C GLU A 189 10.19 21.45 -21.24
N THR A 190 9.90 20.84 -20.10
CA THR A 190 10.81 19.93 -19.39
C THR A 190 10.38 18.47 -19.51
N THR A 191 11.22 17.54 -19.07
CA THR A 191 10.91 16.10 -19.06
C THR A 191 11.39 15.41 -17.78
N ASP A 192 10.83 14.23 -17.50
CA ASP A 192 11.09 13.41 -16.30
C ASP A 192 12.50 12.77 -16.24
N LYS A 193 13.41 13.13 -17.15
CA LYS A 193 14.70 12.44 -17.37
C LYS A 193 15.67 12.59 -16.20
N ASP A 194 15.78 13.79 -15.62
CA ASP A 194 16.79 14.08 -14.59
C ASP A 194 16.26 13.89 -13.17
N ARG A 195 15.12 13.21 -13.02
CA ARG A 195 14.50 13.01 -11.71
C ARG A 195 15.47 12.31 -10.74
N PRO A 196 15.53 12.74 -9.46
CA PRO A 196 16.46 12.16 -8.49
C PRO A 196 16.37 10.64 -8.36
N SER A 197 15.18 10.04 -8.56
CA SER A 197 14.99 8.58 -8.49
C SER A 197 15.60 7.80 -9.65
N LEU A 198 16.03 8.46 -10.74
CA LEU A 198 16.79 7.83 -11.83
C LEU A 198 18.30 7.95 -11.67
N LYS A 199 18.79 8.81 -10.76
CA LYS A 199 20.22 8.87 -10.47
C LYS A 199 20.67 7.51 -9.95
N GLU A 200 21.78 7.00 -10.47
CA GLU A 200 22.37 5.77 -9.98
C GLU A 200 22.60 5.93 -8.47
N HIS A 201 21.97 5.04 -7.69
CA HIS A 201 22.27 4.97 -6.27
C HIS A 201 23.73 4.51 -6.11
N CYS A 202 24.46 5.14 -5.19
CA CYS A 202 25.77 4.61 -4.79
C CYS A 202 25.63 3.12 -4.48
N SER A 203 26.62 2.35 -4.91
CA SER A 203 26.70 0.94 -4.54
C SER A 203 26.58 0.81 -3.02
N PRO A 204 25.84 -0.20 -2.52
CA PRO A 204 25.73 -0.43 -1.09
C PRO A 204 27.13 -0.46 -0.47
N THR A 205 27.36 0.33 0.57
CA THR A 205 28.60 0.23 1.33
C THR A 205 28.62 -1.10 2.08
N GLU A 206 29.79 -1.59 2.50
CA GLU A 206 29.88 -2.78 3.37
C GLU A 206 29.00 -2.65 4.63
N ARG A 207 28.78 -1.42 5.11
CA ARG A 207 27.88 -1.13 6.23
C ARG A 207 26.42 -1.33 5.84
N ASP A 208 26.01 -0.88 4.65
CA ASP A 208 24.65 -1.07 4.14
C ASP A 208 24.36 -2.55 3.87
N GLU A 209 25.35 -3.32 3.41
CA GLU A 209 25.23 -4.76 3.25
C GLU A 209 25.08 -5.48 4.60
N LYS A 210 25.85 -5.07 5.61
CA LYS A 210 25.72 -5.59 6.99
C LYS A 210 24.38 -5.23 7.63
N LEU A 211 23.82 -4.05 7.32
CA LEU A 211 22.55 -3.54 7.87
C LEU A 211 21.33 -3.88 7.00
N LYS A 212 21.51 -4.53 5.85
CA LYS A 212 20.44 -4.82 4.87
C LYS A 212 19.28 -5.62 5.46
N GLY A 213 19.56 -6.46 6.46
CA GLY A 213 18.54 -7.23 7.20
C GLY A 213 17.92 -6.51 8.41
N ILE A 214 18.49 -5.38 8.86
CA ILE A 214 18.02 -4.63 10.04
C ILE A 214 16.91 -3.64 9.67
N HIS A 215 16.92 -3.11 8.43
CA HIS A 215 15.95 -2.11 7.97
C HIS A 215 14.70 -2.70 7.29
N THR A 216 14.68 -3.99 7.00
CA THR A 216 13.43 -4.70 6.70
C THR A 216 12.67 -4.93 8.01
N ALA A 217 11.39 -4.54 8.07
CA ALA A 217 10.46 -4.79 9.18
C ALA A 217 10.27 -6.28 9.55
N ALA A 218 11.05 -7.18 8.94
CA ALA A 218 11.24 -8.55 9.32
C ALA A 218 12.61 -8.71 10.01
N VAL A 219 12.87 -7.96 11.08
CA VAL A 219 13.78 -8.50 12.09
C VAL A 219 13.02 -9.69 12.68
N THR A 220 13.31 -10.88 12.16
CA THR A 220 12.98 -12.11 12.87
C THR A 220 13.80 -12.04 14.14
N VAL A 221 13.22 -11.47 15.19
CA VAL A 221 13.80 -11.51 16.52
C VAL A 221 13.98 -12.98 16.82
N GLN A 222 15.24 -13.43 16.87
CA GLN A 222 15.55 -14.74 17.42
C GLN A 222 15.23 -14.63 18.91
N PHE A 223 13.99 -14.96 19.27
CA PHE A 223 13.65 -15.18 20.66
C PHE A 223 14.52 -16.32 21.18
N GLU A 224 15.05 -16.18 22.39
CA GLU A 224 15.71 -17.27 23.08
C GLU A 224 14.79 -18.49 23.07
N GLU A 225 15.34 -19.67 22.75
CA GLU A 225 14.56 -20.89 22.72
C GLU A 225 14.01 -21.15 24.13
N ILE A 226 12.69 -21.19 24.27
CA ILE A 226 12.01 -21.52 25.53
C ILE A 226 11.37 -22.90 25.47
N CYS A 227 11.35 -23.58 26.61
CA CYS A 227 10.80 -24.92 26.75
C CYS A 227 9.32 -24.89 26.39
N PHE A 228 8.91 -25.71 25.43
CA PHE A 228 7.55 -25.75 24.92
C PHE A 228 6.50 -26.09 25.98
N PHE A 229 6.90 -26.77 27.07
CA PHE A 229 5.98 -27.21 28.11
C PHE A 229 5.89 -26.28 29.32
N CYS A 230 6.98 -25.60 29.70
CA CYS A 230 7.02 -24.80 30.93
C CYS A 230 7.58 -23.38 30.74
N GLY A 231 8.07 -23.03 29.55
CA GLY A 231 8.62 -21.71 29.26
C GLY A 231 10.02 -21.44 29.84
N ASP A 232 10.66 -22.46 30.40
CA ASP A 232 12.04 -22.34 30.91
C ASP A 232 13.03 -22.04 29.79
N THR A 233 14.03 -21.22 30.09
CA THR A 233 15.05 -20.75 29.12
C THR A 233 16.27 -21.68 29.05
N ASP A 234 16.45 -22.56 30.05
CA ASP A 234 17.52 -23.55 30.04
C ASP A 234 17.11 -24.81 29.23
N ILE A 235 17.40 -24.77 27.93
CA ILE A 235 17.03 -25.82 26.98
C ILE A 235 18.03 -26.97 27.03
N TYR A 236 17.51 -28.19 27.09
CA TYR A 236 18.30 -29.40 27.01
C TYR A 236 18.77 -29.65 25.56
N THR A 237 20.08 -29.73 25.36
CA THR A 237 20.73 -29.89 24.05
C THR A 237 21.45 -31.23 23.87
N GLY A 238 20.98 -32.29 24.52
CA GLY A 238 21.60 -33.61 24.42
C GLY A 238 21.54 -34.24 23.02
N GLN A 239 22.33 -35.29 22.83
CA GLN A 239 22.53 -35.96 21.54
C GLN A 239 21.21 -36.48 20.94
N ASP A 240 20.29 -36.95 21.77
CA ASP A 240 18.97 -37.42 21.36
C ASP A 240 18.13 -36.33 20.66
N ILE A 241 18.26 -35.07 21.06
CA ILE A 241 17.60 -33.94 20.38
C ILE A 241 18.26 -33.67 19.03
N GLN A 242 19.58 -33.81 18.93
CA GLN A 242 20.31 -33.65 17.67
C GLN A 242 19.95 -34.76 16.68
N ASP A 243 19.83 -36.00 17.15
CA ASP A 243 19.43 -37.15 16.34
C ASP A 243 18.00 -36.99 15.82
N LEU A 244 17.11 -36.40 16.63
CA LEU A 244 15.77 -36.03 16.19
C LEU A 244 15.83 -34.91 15.13
N LYS A 245 16.69 -33.90 15.28
CA LYS A 245 16.86 -32.78 14.31
C LYS A 245 17.32 -33.28 12.94
N ALA A 246 18.03 -34.42 12.90
CA ALA A 246 18.38 -35.09 11.65
C ALA A 246 17.19 -35.79 10.97
N GLN A 247 16.12 -36.11 11.71
CA GLN A 247 14.97 -36.88 11.22
C GLN A 247 13.71 -36.03 10.99
N TYR A 248 13.61 -34.87 11.63
CA TYR A 248 12.42 -34.01 11.61
C TYR A 248 12.79 -32.55 11.36
N SER A 249 12.05 -31.85 10.49
CA SER A 249 12.35 -30.44 10.22
C SER A 249 11.89 -29.48 11.31
N ILE A 250 11.00 -29.93 12.21
CA ILE A 250 10.52 -29.11 13.33
C ILE A 250 10.56 -29.93 14.62
N ILE A 251 11.34 -29.45 15.58
CA ILE A 251 11.39 -29.96 16.95
C ILE A 251 11.22 -28.79 17.91
N ARG A 252 10.27 -28.94 18.84
CA ARG A 252 10.02 -27.94 19.87
C ARG A 252 11.04 -28.10 21.00
N PRO A 253 11.71 -27.02 21.45
CA PRO A 253 12.67 -27.07 22.56
C PRO A 253 12.05 -27.61 23.86
N ILE A 254 12.84 -28.30 24.67
CA ILE A 254 12.44 -28.83 25.98
C ILE A 254 13.57 -28.59 27.00
N CYS A 255 13.23 -28.26 28.25
CA CYS A 255 14.22 -28.13 29.32
C CYS A 255 14.54 -29.48 29.98
N SER A 256 15.66 -29.53 30.70
CA SER A 256 16.12 -30.71 31.44
C SER A 256 15.09 -31.21 32.46
N GLY A 257 14.41 -30.30 33.17
CA GLY A 257 13.38 -30.64 34.15
C GLY A 257 12.14 -31.31 33.54
N CYS A 258 11.64 -30.80 32.41
CA CYS A 258 10.52 -31.42 31.71
C CYS A 258 10.89 -32.78 31.12
N LYS A 259 12.14 -32.95 30.67
CA LYS A 259 12.65 -34.22 30.18
C LYS A 259 12.79 -35.26 31.31
N ALA A 260 13.32 -34.86 32.46
CA ALA A 260 13.41 -35.71 33.64
C ALA A 260 12.02 -36.15 34.16
N ALA A 261 10.99 -35.31 33.96
CA ALA A 261 9.60 -35.64 34.23
C ALA A 261 8.94 -36.57 33.19
N GLY A 262 9.72 -37.12 32.23
CA GLY A 262 9.25 -38.07 31.23
C GLY A 262 8.54 -37.47 30.02
N LYS A 263 8.67 -36.15 29.78
CA LYS A 263 8.10 -35.51 28.59
C LYS A 263 9.07 -35.60 27.41
N GLU A 264 8.52 -35.92 26.25
CA GLU A 264 9.27 -36.00 24.98
C GLU A 264 9.10 -34.72 24.14
N PRO A 265 10.13 -34.32 23.36
CA PRO A 265 10.04 -33.17 22.46
C PRO A 265 8.96 -33.34 21.40
N ALA A 266 8.11 -32.32 21.22
CA ALA A 266 7.11 -32.35 20.16
C ALA A 266 7.78 -32.20 18.78
N ARG A 267 7.50 -33.15 17.88
CA ARG A 267 8.11 -33.24 16.53
C ARG A 267 7.06 -33.10 15.42
N ARG A 268 7.42 -32.43 14.33
CA ARG A 268 6.59 -32.34 13.10
C ARG A 268 7.47 -32.48 11.86
N ASN A 269 6.83 -32.88 10.76
CA ASN A 269 7.44 -33.01 9.43
C ASN A 269 8.66 -33.95 9.40
N ALA A 270 8.39 -35.26 9.43
CA ALA A 270 9.42 -36.27 9.22
C ALA A 270 10.09 -36.07 7.85
N LEU A 271 11.42 -35.97 7.84
CA LEU A 271 12.21 -35.88 6.62
C LEU A 271 12.17 -37.25 5.92
N LYS A 272 11.73 -37.28 4.65
CA LYS A 272 11.71 -38.50 3.86
C LYS A 272 13.16 -38.91 3.58
N VAL A 273 13.62 -39.98 4.20
CA VAL A 273 14.89 -40.61 3.85
C VAL A 273 14.76 -41.15 2.43
N GLU A 274 15.54 -40.62 1.48
CA GLU A 274 15.60 -41.15 0.13
C GLU A 274 15.99 -42.63 0.20
N LYS A 275 15.08 -43.52 -0.21
CA LYS A 275 15.42 -44.91 -0.47
C LYS A 275 16.47 -44.92 -1.57
N LYS A 276 17.74 -45.11 -1.22
CA LYS A 276 18.81 -45.44 -2.17
C LYS A 276 18.27 -46.54 -3.10
N ARG A 277 18.02 -46.19 -4.37
CA ARG A 277 17.83 -47.18 -5.43
C ARG A 277 19.09 -48.04 -5.42
N LYS A 278 18.94 -49.31 -5.07
CA LYS A 278 20.00 -50.32 -5.29
C LYS A 278 20.23 -50.36 -6.80
N ASN A 279 21.48 -50.15 -7.21
CA ASN A 279 21.95 -50.35 -8.57
C ASN A 279 21.63 -51.76 -9.07
#